data_AF-A0A9J7MN21-F1
#
_entry.id   AF-A0A9J7MN21-F1
#
_cell.length_a   1.000
_cell.length_b   1.000
_cell.length_c   1.000
_cell.angle_alpha   90.00
_cell.angle_beta   90.00
_cell.angle_gamma   90.00
#
_symmetry.space_group_name_H-M   'P 1'
#
loop_
_entity.id
_entity.type
_entity.pdbx_description
1 polymer ?
#
loop_
_entity_poly.entity_id
_entity_poly.type
_entity_poly.pdbx_seq_one_letter_code
_entity_poly.pdbx_strand_id
1 'polypeptide(L)'
;MLKKLLQCHSSVYNRVVEPSEELIEEYKALAREDASLGAVNFDWRQQTAEEYFQTKDDTKFHLIHASHVLYYVEDPDATLRNMWEQLEDGGYML
;
A
#
# COMPACT_ATOMS: atom_id res chain seq x y z
N MET A 1 3.81 -10.88 -2.93
CA MET A 1 4.84 -9.83 -2.81
C MET A 1 5.45 -9.81 -1.41
N LEU A 2 4.65 -9.61 -0.36
CA LEU A 2 5.12 -9.58 1.05
C LEU A 2 5.99 -10.78 1.46
N LYS A 3 5.60 -12.02 1.10
CA LYS A 3 6.43 -13.22 1.37
C LYS A 3 7.83 -13.15 0.77
N LYS A 4 7.96 -12.61 -0.46
CA LYS A 4 9.27 -12.45 -1.11
C LYS A 4 10.11 -11.39 -0.40
N LEU A 5 9.48 -10.30 0.04
CA LEU A 5 10.16 -9.25 0.81
C LEU A 5 10.65 -9.80 2.16
N LEU A 6 9.85 -10.62 2.84
CA LEU A 6 10.23 -11.26 4.10
C LEU A 6 11.35 -12.32 3.98
N GLN A 7 11.67 -12.79 2.76
CA GLN A 7 12.86 -13.62 2.55
C GLN A 7 14.15 -12.80 2.60
N CYS A 8 14.07 -11.50 2.33
CA CYS A 8 15.21 -10.58 2.26
C CYS A 8 15.29 -9.62 3.46
N HIS A 9 14.19 -9.43 4.17
CA HIS A 9 14.06 -8.46 5.26
C HIS A 9 13.43 -9.11 6.50
N SER A 10 13.92 -8.74 7.69
CA SER A 10 13.45 -9.28 8.97
C SER A 10 12.02 -8.88 9.35
N SER A 11 11.53 -7.77 8.79
CA SER A 11 10.18 -7.25 9.02
C SER A 11 9.79 -6.36 7.84
N VAL A 12 8.49 -6.25 7.57
CA VAL A 12 7.96 -5.37 6.52
C VAL A 12 6.84 -4.52 7.09
N TYR A 13 6.90 -3.21 6.87
CA TYR A 13 5.75 -2.33 7.08
C TYR A 13 4.94 -2.27 5.78
N ASN A 14 3.64 -2.51 5.87
CA ASN A 14 2.74 -2.51 4.72
C ASN A 14 1.52 -1.65 5.01
N ARG A 15 1.41 -0.52 4.31
CA ARG A 15 0.20 0.31 4.32
C ARG A 15 -0.69 -0.07 3.14
N VAL A 16 -1.96 -0.33 3.41
CA VAL A 16 -2.98 -0.63 2.41
C VAL A 16 -3.98 0.52 2.40
N VAL A 17 -4.21 1.10 1.22
CA VAL A 17 -5.21 2.14 0.98
C VAL A 17 -6.28 1.53 0.07
N GLU A 18 -7.49 1.35 0.59
CA GLU A 18 -8.59 0.69 -0.10
C GLU A 18 -9.93 1.27 0.38
N PRO A 19 -10.80 1.80 -0.49
CA PRO A 19 -12.09 2.36 -0.06
C PRO A 19 -13.10 1.32 0.41
N SER A 20 -13.04 0.07 -0.11
CA SER A 20 -14.00 -0.99 0.23
C SER A 20 -13.71 -1.64 1.57
N GLU A 21 -14.62 -1.49 2.53
CA GLU A 21 -14.56 -2.18 3.83
C GLU A 21 -14.55 -3.70 3.67
N GLU A 22 -15.37 -4.21 2.74
CA GLU A 22 -15.50 -5.65 2.48
C GLU A 22 -14.16 -6.24 2.02
N LEU A 23 -13.47 -5.58 1.08
CA LEU A 23 -12.17 -6.03 0.57
C LEU A 23 -11.08 -5.92 1.64
N ILE A 24 -11.13 -4.88 2.48
CA ILE A 24 -10.20 -4.75 3.62
C ILE A 24 -10.39 -5.90 4.60
N GLU A 25 -11.62 -6.24 4.98
CA GLU A 25 -11.87 -7.31 5.94
C GLU A 25 -11.53 -8.69 5.36
N GLU A 26 -11.80 -8.92 4.07
CA GLU A 26 -11.35 -10.13 3.37
C GLU A 26 -9.82 -10.25 3.40
N TYR A 27 -9.10 -9.16 3.07
CA TYR A 27 -7.64 -9.17 3.11
C TYR A 27 -7.11 -9.37 4.54
N LYS A 28 -7.70 -8.72 5.56
CA LYS A 28 -7.32 -8.97 6.96
C LYS A 28 -7.52 -10.44 7.35
N ALA A 29 -8.60 -11.08 6.92
CA ALA A 29 -8.84 -12.49 7.21
C ALA A 29 -7.74 -13.37 6.58
N LEU A 30 -7.47 -13.19 5.29
CA LEU A 30 -6.41 -13.91 4.57
C LEU A 30 -5.03 -13.69 5.20
N ALA A 31 -4.73 -12.45 5.63
CA ALA A 31 -3.46 -12.11 6.25
C ALA A 31 -3.30 -12.77 7.63
N ARG A 32 -4.38 -12.90 8.42
CA ARG A 32 -4.37 -13.58 9.73
C ARG A 32 -4.19 -15.08 9.61
N GLU A 33 -4.74 -15.70 8.58
CA GLU A 33 -4.62 -17.16 8.34
C GLU A 33 -3.20 -17.56 7.92
N ASP A 34 -2.44 -16.63 7.34
CA ASP A 34 -1.09 -16.89 6.84
C ASP A 34 0.00 -16.57 7.87
N ALA A 35 0.39 -17.58 8.65
CA ALA A 35 1.44 -17.46 9.67
C ALA A 35 2.80 -16.96 9.11
N SER A 36 3.06 -17.09 7.80
CA SER A 36 4.30 -16.57 7.20
C SER A 36 4.35 -15.03 7.16
N LEU A 37 3.22 -14.36 7.35
CA LEU A 37 3.09 -12.90 7.40
C LEU A 37 3.21 -12.33 8.82
N GLY A 38 3.57 -13.14 9.82
CA GLY A 38 3.64 -12.69 11.22
C GLY A 38 4.62 -11.55 11.52
N ALA A 39 5.60 -11.31 10.64
CA ALA A 39 6.54 -10.19 10.73
C ALA A 39 6.15 -8.96 9.87
N VAL A 40 4.93 -8.95 9.30
CA VAL A 40 4.38 -7.80 8.60
C VAL A 40 3.59 -6.93 9.58
N ASN A 41 3.91 -5.64 9.64
CA ASN A 41 3.11 -4.65 10.32
C ASN A 41 2.16 -3.99 9.32
N PHE A 42 0.86 -4.27 9.44
CA PHE A 42 -0.16 -3.75 8.55
C PHE A 42 -0.77 -2.44 9.07
N ASP A 43 -0.82 -1.43 8.21
CA ASP A 43 -1.57 -0.19 8.40
C ASP A 43 -2.70 -0.12 7.37
N TRP A 44 -3.95 -0.18 7.83
CA TRP A 44 -5.13 -0.23 6.97
C TRP A 44 -5.79 1.15 6.91
N ARG A 45 -5.95 1.69 5.71
CA ARG A 45 -6.59 2.99 5.45
C ARG A 45 -7.80 2.78 4.56
N GLN A 46 -8.99 2.87 5.18
CA GLN A 46 -10.26 2.78 4.45
C GLN A 46 -10.60 4.14 3.82
N GLN A 47 -10.09 4.39 2.63
CA GLN A 47 -10.29 5.63 1.87
C GLN A 47 -9.81 5.43 0.43
N THR A 48 -10.21 6.32 -0.46
CA THR A 48 -9.72 6.39 -1.84
C THR A 48 -8.27 6.87 -1.91
N ALA A 49 -7.64 6.68 -3.08
CA ALA A 49 -6.31 7.22 -3.35
C ALA A 49 -6.31 8.75 -3.28
N GLU A 50 -7.33 9.41 -3.84
CA GLU A 50 -7.45 10.87 -3.77
C GLU A 50 -7.56 11.38 -2.33
N GLU A 51 -8.41 10.77 -1.50
CA GLU A 51 -8.54 11.13 -0.08
C GLU A 51 -7.23 10.91 0.69
N TYR A 52 -6.52 9.81 0.43
CA TYR A 52 -5.22 9.55 1.06
C TYR A 52 -4.19 10.64 0.75
N PHE A 53 -4.11 11.07 -0.51
CA PHE A 53 -3.14 12.08 -0.93
C PHE A 53 -3.53 13.52 -0.59
N GLN A 54 -4.78 13.78 -0.18
CA GLN A 54 -5.16 15.10 0.36
C GLN A 54 -4.45 15.39 1.69
N THR A 55 -4.17 14.35 2.47
CA THR A 55 -3.38 14.49 3.69
C THR A 55 -1.89 14.44 3.37
N LYS A 56 -1.16 15.49 3.75
CA LYS A 56 0.30 15.48 3.63
C LYS A 56 0.88 14.61 4.74
N ASP A 57 1.38 13.45 4.36
CA ASP A 57 2.17 12.54 5.19
C ASP A 57 3.59 12.45 4.60
N ASP A 58 4.60 12.60 5.45
CA ASP A 58 6.02 12.53 5.06
C ASP A 58 6.54 11.08 4.98
N THR A 59 5.69 10.09 5.26
CA THR A 59 6.03 8.67 5.16
C THR A 59 6.48 8.32 3.75
N LYS A 60 7.68 7.76 3.63
CA LYS A 60 8.24 7.23 2.38
C LYS A 60 8.14 5.71 2.32
N PHE A 61 8.06 5.17 1.11
CA PHE A 61 7.95 3.74 0.85
C PHE A 61 9.00 3.26 -0.15
N HIS A 62 9.60 2.11 0.14
CA HIS A 62 10.55 1.45 -0.77
C HIS A 62 9.86 0.76 -1.97
N LEU A 63 8.58 0.46 -1.82
CA LEU A 63 7.76 -0.18 -2.85
C LEU A 63 6.34 0.36 -2.77
N ILE A 64 5.86 0.91 -3.89
CA ILE A 64 4.48 1.38 -4.05
C ILE A 64 3.88 0.64 -5.24
N HIS A 65 2.65 0.13 -5.12
CA HIS A 65 1.99 -0.53 -6.23
C HIS A 65 0.51 -0.14 -6.33
N ALA A 66 0.02 0.09 -7.55
CA ALA A 66 -1.36 0.50 -7.83
C ALA A 66 -2.10 -0.57 -8.65
N SER A 67 -2.55 -1.64 -7.99
CA SER A 67 -3.24 -2.75 -8.66
C SER A 67 -4.67 -2.35 -9.03
N HIS A 68 -4.92 -2.11 -10.32
CA HIS A 68 -6.23 -1.69 -10.86
C HIS A 68 -6.78 -0.38 -10.29
N VAL A 69 -5.97 0.44 -9.60
CA VAL A 69 -6.43 1.70 -8.98
C VAL A 69 -6.62 2.80 -10.02
N LEU A 70 -5.71 2.90 -11.01
CA LEU A 70 -5.67 4.03 -11.94
C LEU A 70 -6.89 4.15 -12.88
N TYR A 71 -7.75 3.14 -12.94
CA TYR A 71 -9.02 3.20 -13.69
C TYR A 71 -10.13 3.93 -12.94
N TYR A 72 -9.98 4.10 -11.63
CA TYR A 72 -11.03 4.59 -10.74
C TYR A 72 -10.75 5.99 -10.18
N VAL A 73 -9.58 6.55 -10.49
CA VAL A 73 -9.19 7.89 -10.04
C VAL A 73 -9.57 8.95 -11.07
N GLU A 74 -9.94 10.14 -10.59
CA GLU A 74 -10.30 11.26 -11.47
C GLU A 74 -9.10 11.83 -12.23
N ASP A 75 -7.94 11.90 -11.57
CA ASP A 75 -6.69 12.43 -12.12
C ASP A 75 -5.54 11.41 -11.95
N PRO A 76 -5.31 10.54 -12.95
CA PRO A 76 -4.23 9.56 -12.90
C PRO A 76 -2.84 10.19 -12.83
N ASP A 77 -2.61 11.33 -13.48
CA ASP A 77 -1.31 12.00 -13.51
C ASP A 77 -0.97 12.58 -12.13
N ALA A 78 -1.93 13.23 -11.48
CA ALA A 78 -1.77 13.71 -10.10
C ALA A 78 -1.56 12.54 -9.13
N THR A 79 -2.31 11.45 -9.30
CA THR A 79 -2.16 10.25 -8.45
C THR A 79 -0.76 9.65 -8.58
N LEU A 80 -0.27 9.46 -9.81
CA LEU A 80 1.08 8.96 -10.08
C LEU A 80 2.18 9.89 -9.53
N ARG A 81 2.00 11.20 -9.66
CA ARG A 81 2.90 12.19 -9.07
C ARG A 81 2.93 12.07 -7.55
N ASN A 82 1.78 11.96 -6.89
CA ASN A 82 1.72 11.83 -5.43
C ASN A 82 2.36 10.51 -4.95
N MET A 83 2.14 9.42 -5.67
CA MET A 83 2.83 8.15 -5.41
C MET A 83 4.35 8.30 -5.55
N TRP A 84 4.82 8.93 -6.62
CA TRP A 84 6.23 9.20 -6.85
C TRP A 84 6.84 10.06 -5.73
N GLU A 85 6.10 11.08 -5.27
CA GLU A 85 6.55 11.94 -4.18
C GLU A 85 6.66 11.18 -2.85
N GLN A 86 5.93 10.09 -2.62
CA GLN A 86 6.09 9.22 -1.44
C GLN A 86 7.10 8.08 -1.64
N LEU A 87 7.74 7.99 -2.80
CA LEU A 87 8.74 6.96 -3.05
C LEU A 87 10.04 7.32 -2.32
N GLU A 88 10.62 6.36 -1.60
CA GLU A 88 11.95 6.49 -1.01
C GLU A 88 13.03 6.46 -2.09
N ASP A 89 14.20 7.04 -1.81
CA ASP A 89 15.34 6.99 -2.73
C ASP A 89 15.73 5.54 -3.04
N GLY A 90 15.74 5.19 -4.33
CA GLY A 90 16.01 3.83 -4.79
C GLY A 90 14.82 2.86 -4.67
N GLY A 91 13.64 3.37 -4.29
CA GLY A 91 12.38 2.62 -4.28
C GLY A 91 11.86 2.30 -5.67
N TYR A 92 10.87 1.40 -5.71
CA TYR A 92 10.20 0.99 -6.94
C TYR A 92 8.70 1.32 -6.89
N MET A 93 8.16 1.78 -8.02
CA MET A 93 6.73 1.97 -8.23
C MET A 93 6.24 1.01 -9.32
N LEU A 94 5.16 0.28 -9.06
CA LEU A 94 4.57 -0.72 -9.97
C LEU A 94 3.11 -0.44 -10.31
#